data_AF-A0A9P3GHE3-F1
#
_entry.id   AF-A0A9P3GHE3-F1
#
_cell.length_a   1.000
_cell.length_b   1.000
_cell.length_c   1.000
_cell.angle_alpha   90.00
_cell.angle_beta   90.00
_cell.angle_gamma   90.00
#
_symmetry.space_group_name_H-M   'P 1'
#
loop_
_entity.id
_entity.type
_entity.pdbx_description
1 polymer ?
#
loop_
_entity_poly.entity_id
_entity_poly.type
_entity_poly.pdbx_seq_one_letter_code
_entity_poly.pdbx_strand_id
1 'polypeptide(L)'
;MPAISHTYAPRNSSSLDVHRVAFESIVARELSLGRFLGPFSQASIESYIGHFQTSPISLTPKPHKPDKFRLVQNFSFPHTPRNGTRSLNSFVSSDDYPCTWGTFNTTALMLSRLPPGSQAAVRDIAEAYRNLPLHPSQWPGAVVRYSDADEFLLDTNTAFGFTSNAGVFGYPGDALSDVLRFVGMLNEKWIDDYLVARILCAHIDAYNASNAARRLDVQQRGGRHHTGGRYWYGGRPLDDGRVEEFSHDFAFPVRDLSGTSPRSLSDAVFNCCLQDLDDVYASLGVPWQTEKDQAFASVFTFTGFVWNLDERTVALDEEKRVKYCWNVVDPRMCACGSGARENALEMG
;
A
#
# COMPACT_ATOMS: atom_id res chain seq x y z
N MET A 1 14.80 -6.97 -13.39
CA MET A 1 15.89 -7.42 -12.51
C MET A 1 17.18 -7.37 -13.29
N PRO A 2 18.30 -6.92 -12.70
CA PRO A 2 19.59 -6.90 -13.39
C PRO A 2 20.02 -8.32 -13.73
N ALA A 3 20.79 -8.48 -14.81
CA ALA A 3 21.52 -9.73 -15.04
C ALA A 3 22.59 -9.86 -13.95
N ILE A 4 22.51 -10.92 -13.15
CA ILE A 4 23.47 -11.19 -12.08
C ILE A 4 24.54 -12.12 -12.64
N SER A 5 25.78 -11.63 -12.72
CA SER A 5 26.90 -12.33 -13.33
C SER A 5 27.69 -13.20 -12.37
N HIS A 6 27.55 -12.98 -11.06
CA HIS A 6 28.20 -13.76 -10.00
C HIS A 6 27.34 -13.72 -8.75
N THR A 7 27.43 -14.78 -7.94
CA THR A 7 26.65 -14.86 -6.71
C THR A 7 27.20 -13.93 -5.64
N TYR A 8 26.35 -13.06 -5.10
CA TYR A 8 26.67 -12.17 -3.99
C TYR A 8 25.68 -12.38 -2.84
N ALA A 9 26.14 -13.05 -1.79
CA ALA A 9 25.30 -13.44 -0.66
C ALA A 9 25.86 -12.92 0.67
N PRO A 10 25.72 -11.62 0.98
CA PRO A 10 26.17 -11.05 2.26
C PRO A 10 25.49 -11.73 3.47
N ARG A 11 26.10 -11.58 4.65
CA ARG A 11 25.51 -12.04 5.92
C ARG A 11 24.31 -11.18 6.30
N ASN A 12 23.35 -11.80 6.99
CA ASN A 12 22.22 -11.11 7.59
C ASN A 12 22.66 -10.30 8.83
N SER A 13 21.77 -9.44 9.32
CA SER A 13 21.98 -8.70 10.56
C SER A 13 21.99 -9.63 11.77
N SER A 14 22.81 -9.33 12.78
CA SER A 14 22.84 -10.04 14.07
C SER A 14 21.52 -9.98 14.83
N SER A 15 20.59 -9.08 14.45
CA SER A 15 19.21 -9.10 14.95
C SER A 15 18.50 -10.44 14.76
N LEU A 16 18.89 -11.24 13.75
CA LEU A 16 18.33 -12.57 13.54
C LEU A 16 18.76 -13.55 14.64
N ASP A 17 19.98 -13.41 15.17
CA ASP A 17 20.44 -14.26 16.28
C ASP A 17 19.76 -13.88 17.59
N VAL A 18 19.63 -12.56 17.84
CA VAL A 18 18.94 -12.03 19.03
C VAL A 18 17.45 -12.44 19.04
N HIS A 19 16.82 -12.50 17.87
CA HIS A 19 15.39 -12.80 17.73
C HIS A 19 15.15 -14.10 16.94
N ARG A 20 16.01 -15.10 17.14
CA ARG A 20 16.03 -16.35 16.37
C ARG A 20 14.68 -17.08 16.31
N VAL A 21 14.02 -17.23 17.46
CA VAL A 21 12.70 -17.89 17.54
C VAL A 21 11.66 -17.18 16.67
N ALA A 22 11.67 -15.84 16.65
CA ALA A 22 10.75 -15.05 15.83
C ALA A 22 11.10 -15.16 14.34
N PHE A 23 12.39 -15.17 13.99
CA PHE A 23 12.84 -15.37 12.61
C PHE A 23 12.39 -16.74 12.07
N GLU A 24 12.68 -17.81 12.81
CA GLU A 24 12.30 -19.19 12.44
C GLU A 24 10.78 -19.33 12.31
N SER A 25 10.01 -18.71 13.20
CA SER A 25 8.54 -18.69 13.11
C SER A 25 8.03 -17.97 11.86
N ILE A 26 8.65 -16.86 11.46
CA ILE A 26 8.30 -16.13 10.23
C ILE A 26 8.63 -16.99 9.01
N VAL A 27 9.85 -17.56 8.96
CA VAL A 27 10.28 -18.43 7.85
C VAL A 27 9.38 -19.65 7.71
N ALA A 28 9.07 -20.34 8.81
CA ALA A 28 8.18 -21.49 8.82
C ALA A 28 6.78 -21.15 8.27
N ARG A 29 6.27 -19.95 8.58
CA ARG A 29 5.01 -19.45 8.02
C ARG A 29 5.10 -19.16 6.53
N GLU A 30 6.16 -18.51 6.05
CA GLU A 30 6.31 -18.25 4.61
C GLU A 30 6.51 -19.54 3.81
N LEU A 31 7.20 -20.54 4.38
CA LEU A 31 7.32 -21.90 3.82
C LEU A 31 5.95 -22.60 3.75
N SER A 32 5.14 -22.56 4.81
CA SER A 32 3.83 -23.21 4.82
C SER A 32 2.83 -22.57 3.87
N LEU A 33 2.99 -21.26 3.60
CA LEU A 33 2.23 -20.52 2.60
C LEU A 33 2.77 -20.71 1.16
N GLY A 34 3.89 -21.43 0.98
CA GLY A 34 4.52 -21.65 -0.33
C GLY A 34 5.17 -20.40 -0.94
N ARG A 35 5.35 -19.34 -0.14
CA ARG A 35 5.98 -18.08 -0.57
C ARG A 35 7.49 -18.12 -0.44
N PHE A 36 8.02 -18.99 0.41
CA PHE A 36 9.43 -19.38 0.42
C PHE A 36 9.55 -20.83 -0.07
N LEU A 37 10.60 -21.12 -0.83
CA LEU A 37 11.00 -22.47 -1.23
C LEU A 37 12.39 -22.80 -0.66
N GLY A 38 12.59 -24.05 -0.23
CA GLY A 38 13.87 -24.54 0.28
C GLY A 38 13.75 -25.17 1.68
N PRO A 39 14.83 -25.17 2.48
CA PRO A 39 16.15 -24.58 2.18
C PRO A 39 16.91 -25.33 1.07
N PHE A 40 17.75 -24.60 0.34
CA PHE A 40 18.64 -25.12 -0.70
C PHE A 40 20.10 -24.74 -0.39
N SER A 41 21.05 -25.53 -0.89
CA SER A 41 22.45 -25.09 -0.98
C SER A 41 22.64 -24.06 -2.09
N GLN A 42 23.71 -23.26 -2.01
CA GLN A 42 24.08 -22.33 -3.09
C GLN A 42 24.20 -23.05 -4.44
N ALA A 43 24.86 -24.21 -4.46
CA ALA A 43 25.02 -24.99 -5.69
C ALA A 43 23.67 -25.46 -6.26
N SER A 44 22.74 -25.86 -5.39
CA SER A 44 21.40 -26.29 -5.81
C SER A 44 20.63 -25.14 -6.45
N ILE A 45 20.56 -23.98 -5.80
CA ILE A 45 19.79 -22.85 -6.33
C ILE A 45 20.41 -22.30 -7.63
N GLU A 46 21.74 -22.23 -7.72
CA GLU A 46 22.46 -21.81 -8.93
C GLU A 46 22.16 -22.72 -10.12
N SER A 47 21.95 -24.03 -9.89
CA SER A 47 21.58 -24.97 -10.95
C SER A 47 20.20 -24.69 -11.56
N TYR A 48 19.30 -24.03 -10.82
CA TYR A 48 17.95 -23.70 -11.28
C TYR A 48 17.83 -22.29 -11.87
N ILE A 49 18.43 -21.29 -11.21
CA ILE A 49 18.21 -19.86 -11.55
C ILE A 49 19.49 -19.12 -11.96
N GLY A 50 20.64 -19.80 -11.97
CA GLY A 50 21.95 -19.18 -12.18
C GLY A 50 22.42 -18.37 -10.96
N HIS A 51 23.37 -17.47 -11.20
CA HIS A 51 23.90 -16.61 -10.15
C HIS A 51 22.82 -15.72 -9.55
N PHE A 52 22.92 -15.48 -8.24
CA PHE A 52 21.91 -14.71 -7.50
C PHE A 52 22.53 -13.70 -6.53
N GLN A 53 21.74 -12.73 -6.12
CA GLN A 53 22.12 -11.74 -5.13
C GLN A 53 21.12 -11.77 -3.98
N THR A 54 21.62 -11.92 -2.74
CA THR A 54 20.77 -11.80 -1.55
C THR A 54 20.74 -10.37 -1.04
N SER A 55 19.58 -10.00 -0.47
CA SER A 55 19.43 -8.77 0.30
C SER A 55 19.46 -9.12 1.79
N PRO A 56 20.40 -8.58 2.60
CA PRO A 56 20.48 -8.89 4.02
C PRO A 56 19.15 -8.68 4.73
N ILE A 57 18.80 -9.64 5.58
CA ILE A 57 17.59 -9.59 6.39
C ILE A 57 17.93 -9.03 7.78
N SER A 58 17.01 -8.24 8.32
CA SER A 58 16.98 -7.85 9.73
C SER A 58 15.58 -8.02 10.32
N LEU A 59 15.50 -8.15 11.65
CA LEU A 59 14.24 -8.10 12.39
C LEU A 59 14.12 -6.80 13.17
N THR A 60 13.00 -6.11 12.99
CA THR A 60 12.64 -4.91 13.75
C THR A 60 11.36 -5.16 14.54
N PRO A 61 11.31 -4.90 15.86
CA PRO A 61 10.09 -5.00 16.65
C PRO A 61 8.97 -4.13 16.07
N LYS A 62 7.73 -4.64 16.05
CA LYS A 62 6.55 -3.84 15.72
C LYS A 62 6.26 -2.90 16.91
N PRO A 63 6.05 -1.59 16.67
CA PRO A 63 5.63 -0.68 17.71
C PRO A 63 4.38 -1.21 18.43
N HIS A 64 4.36 -1.10 19.76
CA HIS A 64 3.23 -1.43 20.64
C HIS A 64 2.73 -2.89 20.57
N LYS A 65 3.45 -3.79 19.88
CA LYS A 65 3.17 -5.22 19.83
C LYS A 65 4.41 -5.98 20.28
N PRO A 66 4.61 -6.14 21.61
CA PRO A 66 5.71 -6.97 22.12
C PRO A 66 5.65 -8.35 21.45
N ASP A 67 6.81 -8.90 21.14
CA ASP A 67 6.99 -10.21 20.48
C ASP A 67 6.53 -10.31 19.01
N LYS A 68 6.06 -9.22 18.39
CA LYS A 68 5.82 -9.18 16.95
C LYS A 68 6.96 -8.44 16.24
N PHE A 69 7.54 -9.08 15.23
CA PHE A 69 8.65 -8.52 14.47
C PHE A 69 8.26 -8.27 13.00
N ARG A 70 8.95 -7.34 12.36
CA ARG A 70 8.96 -7.13 10.91
C ARG A 70 10.26 -7.69 10.37
N LEU A 71 10.15 -8.60 9.42
CA LEU A 71 11.27 -9.03 8.59
C LEU A 71 11.51 -7.95 7.53
N VAL A 72 12.69 -7.36 7.53
CA VAL A 72 13.10 -6.31 6.60
C VAL A 72 14.20 -6.85 5.72
N GLN A 73 13.92 -6.98 4.42
CA GLN A 73 14.91 -7.28 3.39
C GLN A 73 15.51 -5.96 2.88
N ASN A 74 16.82 -5.75 3.06
CA ASN A 74 17.46 -4.51 2.65
C ASN A 74 17.88 -4.55 1.17
N PHE A 75 16.93 -4.30 0.27
CA PHE A 75 17.17 -4.24 -1.18
C PHE A 75 18.03 -3.06 -1.63
N SER A 76 18.31 -2.10 -0.75
CA SER A 76 19.23 -1.00 -0.96
C SER A 76 20.67 -1.34 -0.53
N PHE A 77 20.93 -2.57 -0.05
CA PHE A 77 22.28 -3.05 0.24
C PHE A 77 22.96 -3.65 -1.01
N PRO A 78 24.27 -3.40 -1.22
CA PRO A 78 25.11 -2.50 -0.44
C PRO A 78 24.81 -1.02 -0.77
N HIS A 79 24.83 -0.15 0.25
CA HIS A 79 24.56 1.29 0.09
C HIS A 79 25.61 2.01 -0.77
N THR A 80 26.81 1.43 -0.85
CA THR A 80 27.86 1.84 -1.78
C THR A 80 28.31 0.61 -2.54
N PRO A 81 28.52 0.67 -3.87
CA PRO A 81 28.93 -0.50 -4.64
C PRO A 81 30.18 -1.16 -4.05
N ARG A 82 30.18 -2.49 -3.93
CA ARG A 82 31.30 -3.29 -3.39
C ARG A 82 31.66 -4.39 -4.37
N ASN A 83 32.93 -4.47 -4.76
CA ASN A 83 33.44 -5.49 -5.70
C ASN A 83 32.60 -5.59 -6.99
N GLY A 84 32.18 -4.45 -7.54
CA GLY A 84 31.31 -4.41 -8.72
C GLY A 84 29.84 -4.73 -8.47
N THR A 85 29.46 -5.20 -7.29
CA THR A 85 28.06 -5.44 -6.92
C THR A 85 27.38 -4.16 -6.43
N ARG A 86 26.23 -3.83 -7.02
CA ARG A 86 25.34 -2.73 -6.60
C ARG A 86 24.10 -3.28 -5.91
N SER A 87 23.36 -2.43 -5.21
CA SER A 87 22.08 -2.83 -4.62
C SER A 87 21.02 -3.07 -5.69
N LEU A 88 20.07 -3.97 -5.43
CA LEU A 88 19.02 -4.31 -6.38
C LEU A 88 18.13 -3.11 -6.70
N ASN A 89 17.81 -2.30 -5.69
CA ASN A 89 17.03 -1.07 -5.87
C ASN A 89 17.74 -0.05 -6.79
N SER A 90 19.08 -0.08 -6.91
CA SER A 90 19.80 0.84 -7.78
C SER A 90 19.64 0.56 -9.29
N PHE A 91 18.97 -0.54 -9.65
CA PHE A 91 18.67 -0.94 -11.04
C PHE A 91 17.22 -0.70 -11.44
N VAL A 92 16.41 -0.12 -10.54
CA VAL A 92 14.96 0.01 -10.71
C VAL A 92 14.59 1.46 -10.46
N SER A 93 13.90 2.08 -11.43
CA SER A 93 13.27 3.39 -11.23
C SER A 93 11.82 3.20 -10.79
N SER A 94 11.33 4.00 -9.85
CA SER A 94 9.90 4.03 -9.51
C SER A 94 9.04 4.50 -10.68
N ASP A 95 9.59 5.35 -11.55
CA ASP A 95 8.90 5.94 -12.70
C ASP A 95 8.51 4.88 -13.76
N ASP A 96 9.15 3.71 -13.73
CA ASP A 96 8.83 2.59 -14.60
C ASP A 96 7.64 1.77 -14.09
N TYR A 97 7.18 2.03 -12.87
CA TYR A 97 6.08 1.32 -12.21
C TYR A 97 5.01 2.27 -11.66
N PRO A 98 4.41 3.12 -12.51
CA PRO A 98 3.46 4.10 -12.03
C PRO A 98 2.10 3.50 -11.68
N CYS A 99 1.51 3.96 -10.57
CA CYS A 99 0.15 3.62 -10.18
C CYS A 99 -0.57 4.80 -9.53
N THR A 100 -1.89 4.70 -9.35
CA THR A 100 -2.65 5.70 -8.60
C THR A 100 -2.63 5.40 -7.11
N TRP A 101 -2.46 6.45 -6.31
CA TRP A 101 -2.79 6.44 -4.89
C TRP A 101 -3.24 7.81 -4.42
N GLY A 102 -4.10 7.77 -3.41
CA GLY A 102 -4.54 8.91 -2.64
C GLY A 102 -3.44 9.41 -1.72
N THR A 103 -3.46 10.71 -1.48
CA THR A 103 -2.64 11.40 -0.49
C THR A 103 -3.56 12.05 0.53
N PHE A 104 -3.00 12.67 1.57
CA PHE A 104 -3.81 13.39 2.53
C PHE A 104 -4.67 14.45 1.84
N ASN A 105 -4.09 15.17 0.87
CA ASN A 105 -4.79 16.22 0.15
C ASN A 105 -5.89 15.67 -0.75
N THR A 106 -5.67 14.56 -1.46
CA THR A 106 -6.72 13.98 -2.33
C THR A 106 -7.88 13.44 -1.48
N THR A 107 -7.57 12.77 -0.37
CA THR A 107 -8.58 12.25 0.57
C THR A 107 -9.35 13.41 1.22
N ALA A 108 -8.67 14.42 1.74
CA ALA A 108 -9.31 15.59 2.33
C ALA A 108 -10.23 16.30 1.32
N LEU A 109 -9.76 16.47 0.08
CA LEU A 109 -10.54 17.11 -0.98
C LEU A 109 -11.77 16.27 -1.35
N MET A 110 -11.63 14.96 -1.52
CA MET A 110 -12.75 14.04 -1.77
C MET A 110 -13.79 14.12 -0.65
N LEU A 111 -13.37 14.00 0.61
CA LEU A 111 -14.26 14.02 1.77
C LEU A 111 -14.95 15.38 1.96
N SER A 112 -14.24 16.49 1.74
CA SER A 112 -14.82 17.86 1.85
C SER A 112 -15.95 18.13 0.86
N ARG A 113 -16.01 17.35 -0.22
CA ARG A 113 -16.98 17.48 -1.32
C ARG A 113 -18.17 16.52 -1.19
N LEU A 114 -18.14 15.61 -0.21
CA LEU A 114 -19.27 14.74 0.06
C LEU A 114 -20.47 15.56 0.55
N PRO A 115 -21.69 15.22 0.12
CA PRO A 115 -22.90 15.89 0.59
C PRO A 115 -23.16 15.59 2.09
N PRO A 116 -23.96 16.40 2.79
CA PRO A 116 -24.35 16.13 4.18
C PRO A 116 -24.95 14.73 4.37
N GLY A 117 -24.70 14.13 5.54
CA GLY A 117 -25.17 12.78 5.87
C GLY A 117 -24.38 11.65 5.21
N SER A 118 -23.31 11.95 4.47
CA SER A 118 -22.42 10.93 3.91
C SER A 118 -21.68 10.16 5.00
N GLN A 119 -21.28 8.93 4.67
CA GLN A 119 -20.52 8.05 5.56
C GLN A 119 -19.37 7.42 4.78
N ALA A 120 -18.36 6.92 5.49
CA ALA A 120 -17.31 6.13 4.85
C ALA A 120 -16.99 4.86 5.63
N ALA A 121 -16.59 3.83 4.90
CA ALA A 121 -16.07 2.57 5.39
C ALA A 121 -14.59 2.46 5.02
N VAL A 122 -13.82 1.75 5.82
CA VAL A 122 -12.40 1.49 5.58
C VAL A 122 -12.18 -0.01 5.46
N ARG A 123 -11.32 -0.40 4.51
CA ARG A 123 -10.91 -1.78 4.23
C ARG A 123 -9.40 -1.83 4.00
N ASP A 124 -8.72 -2.85 4.48
CA ASP A 124 -7.25 -3.02 4.37
C ASP A 124 -6.92 -4.34 3.69
N ILE A 125 -6.14 -4.32 2.60
CA ILE A 125 -5.73 -5.57 1.94
C ILE A 125 -4.65 -6.27 2.78
N ALA A 126 -4.96 -7.49 3.25
CA ALA A 126 -4.06 -8.29 4.06
C ALA A 126 -2.79 -8.63 3.28
N GLU A 127 -1.63 -8.30 3.87
CA GLU A 127 -0.30 -8.62 3.32
C GLU A 127 -0.13 -8.22 1.84
N ALA A 128 -0.70 -7.09 1.42
CA ALA A 128 -0.71 -6.54 0.05
C ALA A 128 0.39 -7.04 -0.90
N TYR A 129 1.66 -6.77 -0.59
CA TYR A 129 2.81 -7.19 -1.41
C TYR A 129 2.97 -8.73 -1.49
N ARG A 130 2.79 -9.44 -0.39
CA ARG A 130 2.96 -10.90 -0.34
C ARG A 130 1.89 -11.65 -1.15
N ASN A 131 0.84 -11.00 -1.62
CA ASN A 131 -0.17 -11.61 -2.50
C ASN A 131 0.29 -11.71 -3.96
N LEU A 132 1.38 -11.04 -4.33
CA LEU A 132 1.85 -10.99 -5.71
C LEU A 132 3.06 -11.91 -5.92
N PRO A 133 2.96 -12.93 -6.79
CA PRO A 133 4.09 -13.77 -7.13
C PRO A 133 5.09 -12.99 -8.01
N LEU A 134 6.37 -13.30 -7.84
CA LEU A 134 7.44 -12.88 -8.72
C LEU A 134 7.51 -13.81 -9.92
N HIS A 135 7.71 -13.22 -11.11
CA HIS A 135 8.03 -14.01 -12.29
C HIS A 135 9.41 -14.69 -12.09
N PRO A 136 9.63 -15.94 -12.56
CA PRO A 136 10.89 -16.65 -12.35
C PRO A 136 12.15 -15.90 -12.81
N SER A 137 12.05 -15.04 -13.83
CA SER A 137 13.17 -14.17 -14.25
C SER A 137 13.61 -13.16 -13.19
N GLN A 138 12.84 -12.97 -12.12
CA GLN A 138 13.14 -12.05 -11.02
C GLN A 138 13.77 -12.77 -9.81
N TRP A 139 13.62 -14.09 -9.73
CA TRP A 139 14.12 -14.92 -8.64
C TRP A 139 15.61 -14.75 -8.33
N PRO A 140 16.51 -14.47 -9.30
CA PRO A 140 17.92 -14.23 -8.99
C PRO A 140 18.19 -13.10 -7.97
N GLY A 141 17.30 -12.12 -7.81
CA GLY A 141 17.44 -11.11 -6.74
C GLY A 141 16.44 -11.25 -5.59
N ALA A 142 15.74 -12.38 -5.50
CA ALA A 142 14.78 -12.69 -4.44
C ALA A 142 15.27 -13.83 -3.52
N VAL A 143 16.50 -14.30 -3.70
CA VAL A 143 17.09 -15.29 -2.82
C VAL A 143 17.42 -14.66 -1.48
N VAL A 144 17.07 -15.36 -0.40
CA VAL A 144 17.37 -14.95 0.96
C VAL A 144 18.32 -15.96 1.63
N ARG A 145 19.30 -15.44 2.37
CA ARG A 145 20.15 -16.28 3.23
C ARG A 145 19.33 -16.70 4.45
N TYR A 146 19.19 -18.00 4.68
CA TYR A 146 18.45 -18.52 5.84
C TYR A 146 19.33 -18.56 7.10
N SER A 147 20.57 -19.03 6.97
CA SER A 147 21.52 -19.14 8.08
C SER A 147 22.95 -18.79 7.65
N ASP A 148 23.88 -18.81 8.60
CA ASP A 148 25.32 -18.68 8.33
C ASP A 148 25.91 -19.94 7.67
N ALA A 149 25.15 -21.05 7.63
CA ALA A 149 25.50 -22.23 6.84
C ALA A 149 25.14 -22.02 5.35
N ASP A 150 25.41 -23.03 4.52
CA ASP A 150 25.03 -23.05 3.10
C ASP A 150 23.53 -23.36 2.94
N GLU A 151 22.69 -22.47 3.47
CA GLU A 151 21.23 -22.59 3.45
C GLU A 151 20.58 -21.31 2.96
N PHE A 152 19.87 -21.42 1.84
CA PHE A 152 19.17 -20.35 1.16
C PHE A 152 17.71 -20.69 0.94
N LEU A 153 16.85 -19.68 0.96
CA LEU A 153 15.45 -19.80 0.58
C LEU A 153 15.20 -18.91 -0.64
N LEU A 154 14.33 -19.36 -1.53
CA LEU A 154 13.86 -18.56 -2.64
C LEU A 154 12.55 -17.88 -2.26
N ASP A 155 12.52 -16.54 -2.20
CA ASP A 155 11.29 -15.77 -2.05
C ASP A 155 10.58 -15.67 -3.40
N THR A 156 9.42 -16.31 -3.52
CA THR A 156 8.65 -16.36 -4.75
C THR A 156 7.61 -15.24 -4.84
N ASN A 157 7.50 -14.38 -3.83
CA ASN A 157 6.50 -13.31 -3.77
C ASN A 157 7.17 -11.94 -3.57
N THR A 158 6.46 -10.87 -3.96
CA THR A 158 6.97 -9.52 -3.75
C THR A 158 7.10 -9.22 -2.25
N ALA A 159 8.11 -8.45 -1.87
CA ALA A 159 8.42 -8.13 -0.48
C ALA A 159 8.44 -6.62 -0.25
N PHE A 160 8.31 -6.19 1.00
CA PHE A 160 8.45 -4.78 1.34
C PHE A 160 9.89 -4.30 1.11
N GLY A 161 10.06 -3.05 0.70
CA GLY A 161 11.36 -2.38 0.58
C GLY A 161 12.02 -2.42 -0.80
N PHE A 162 11.43 -3.14 -1.76
CA PHE A 162 11.87 -3.11 -3.15
C PHE A 162 11.20 -1.94 -3.90
N THR A 163 11.98 -1.11 -4.60
CA THR A 163 11.52 0.18 -5.16
C THR A 163 10.27 0.05 -6.02
N SER A 164 10.19 -0.97 -6.89
CA SER A 164 9.04 -1.14 -7.79
C SER A 164 7.79 -1.70 -7.12
N ASN A 165 7.90 -2.30 -5.92
CA ASN A 165 6.80 -3.14 -5.41
C ASN A 165 5.55 -2.33 -5.02
N ALA A 166 5.70 -1.06 -4.64
CA ALA A 166 4.57 -0.13 -4.46
C ALA A 166 3.77 0.03 -5.77
N GLY A 167 4.48 0.22 -6.89
CA GLY A 167 3.90 0.32 -8.23
C GLY A 167 3.31 -1.00 -8.73
N VAL A 168 4.03 -2.11 -8.54
CA VAL A 168 3.60 -3.46 -8.92
C VAL A 168 2.32 -3.87 -8.20
N PHE A 169 2.21 -3.58 -6.89
CA PHE A 169 0.95 -3.74 -6.16
C PHE A 169 -0.10 -2.71 -6.56
N GLY A 170 0.35 -1.52 -6.95
CA GLY A 170 -0.48 -0.48 -7.50
C GLY A 170 -1.38 -0.93 -8.63
N TYR A 171 -0.90 -1.75 -9.57
CA TYR A 171 -1.69 -2.22 -10.72
C TYR A 171 -2.98 -2.96 -10.36
N PRO A 172 -2.97 -4.07 -9.59
CA PRO A 172 -4.20 -4.71 -9.17
C PRO A 172 -5.05 -3.80 -8.26
N GLY A 173 -4.42 -2.92 -7.47
CA GLY A 173 -5.19 -1.97 -6.66
C GLY A 173 -5.88 -0.86 -7.46
N ASP A 174 -5.26 -0.40 -8.55
CA ASP A 174 -5.85 0.55 -9.51
C ASP A 174 -7.03 -0.12 -10.20
N ALA A 175 -6.84 -1.36 -10.68
CA ALA A 175 -7.90 -2.15 -11.27
C ALA A 175 -9.09 -2.33 -10.30
N LEU A 176 -8.82 -2.63 -9.02
CA LEU A 176 -9.87 -2.72 -8.00
C LEU A 176 -10.62 -1.40 -7.84
N SER A 177 -9.91 -0.27 -7.76
CA SER A 177 -10.51 1.05 -7.65
C SER A 177 -11.37 1.39 -8.87
N ASP A 178 -10.91 1.03 -10.07
CA ASP A 178 -11.66 1.26 -11.31
C ASP A 178 -12.91 0.39 -11.41
N VAL A 179 -12.86 -0.86 -10.94
CA VAL A 179 -14.06 -1.72 -10.83
C VAL A 179 -15.08 -1.13 -9.86
N LEU A 180 -14.64 -0.69 -8.67
CA LEU A 180 -15.54 -0.05 -7.70
C LEU A 180 -16.23 1.19 -8.30
N ARG A 181 -15.46 2.05 -8.97
CA ARG A 181 -16.00 3.24 -9.66
C ARG A 181 -16.91 2.86 -10.81
N PHE A 182 -16.56 1.87 -11.62
CA PHE A 182 -17.37 1.39 -12.72
C PHE A 182 -18.74 0.87 -12.26
N VAL A 183 -18.79 0.16 -11.13
CA VAL A 183 -20.04 -0.30 -10.50
C VAL A 183 -20.85 0.88 -9.98
N GLY A 184 -20.20 1.99 -9.62
CA GLY A 184 -20.84 3.24 -9.20
C GLY A 184 -20.56 3.61 -7.75
N MET A 185 -19.51 3.04 -7.14
CA MET A 185 -19.06 3.36 -5.78
C MET A 185 -18.04 4.49 -5.79
N LEU A 186 -17.96 5.22 -4.67
CA LEU A 186 -16.98 6.25 -4.43
C LEU A 186 -15.84 5.68 -3.60
N ASN A 187 -14.62 5.73 -4.10
CA ASN A 187 -13.48 5.25 -3.34
C ASN A 187 -12.22 6.12 -3.52
N GLU A 188 -11.41 6.11 -2.48
CA GLU A 188 -10.03 6.57 -2.47
C GLU A 188 -9.15 5.43 -1.96
N LYS A 189 -7.99 5.22 -2.58
CA LYS A 189 -7.06 4.15 -2.20
C LYS A 189 -5.73 4.74 -1.78
N TRP A 190 -5.32 4.52 -0.55
CA TRP A 190 -3.96 4.81 -0.10
C TRP A 190 -3.16 3.51 -0.07
N ILE A 191 -2.55 3.15 -1.20
CA ILE A 191 -1.84 1.87 -1.40
C ILE A 191 -2.76 0.68 -1.07
N ASP A 192 -2.67 0.10 0.12
CA ASP A 192 -3.40 -1.08 0.59
C ASP A 192 -4.64 -0.73 1.42
N ASP A 193 -4.75 0.52 1.90
CA ASP A 193 -5.93 1.05 2.59
C ASP A 193 -6.96 1.60 1.59
N TYR A 194 -8.20 1.12 1.64
CA TYR A 194 -9.32 1.57 0.82
C TYR A 194 -10.35 2.29 1.68
N LEU A 195 -10.62 3.53 1.30
CA LEU A 195 -11.73 4.32 1.81
C LEU A 195 -12.87 4.28 0.80
N VAL A 196 -14.03 3.79 1.21
CA VAL A 196 -15.23 3.79 0.37
C VAL A 196 -16.25 4.73 1.01
N ALA A 197 -16.69 5.75 0.26
CA ALA A 197 -17.71 6.67 0.71
C ALA A 197 -19.08 6.25 0.16
N ARG A 198 -20.12 6.51 0.95
CA ARG A 198 -21.51 6.42 0.54
C ARG A 198 -22.23 7.73 0.78
N ILE A 199 -23.15 8.05 -0.11
CA ILE A 199 -23.98 9.26 -0.09
C ILE A 199 -25.45 8.86 -0.08
N LEU A 200 -26.31 9.73 0.43
CA LEU A 200 -27.76 9.53 0.32
C LEU A 200 -28.18 9.52 -1.14
N CYS A 201 -29.12 8.64 -1.52
CA CYS A 201 -29.60 8.52 -2.90
C CYS A 201 -30.15 9.86 -3.43
N ALA A 202 -30.76 10.66 -2.56
CA ALA A 202 -31.24 12.01 -2.87
C ALA A 202 -30.17 12.99 -3.36
N HIS A 203 -28.88 12.70 -3.13
CA HIS A 203 -27.76 13.55 -3.53
C HIS A 203 -27.02 13.05 -4.79
N ILE A 204 -27.36 11.88 -5.32
CA ILE A 204 -26.64 11.25 -6.44
C ILE A 204 -26.60 12.17 -7.66
N ASP A 205 -27.74 12.73 -8.08
CA ASP A 205 -27.80 13.55 -9.30
C ASP A 205 -26.96 14.83 -9.18
N ALA A 206 -27.09 15.56 -8.07
CA ALA A 206 -26.34 16.79 -7.84
C ALA A 206 -24.82 16.52 -7.71
N TYR A 207 -24.45 15.41 -7.06
CA TYR A 207 -23.06 15.00 -6.92
C TYR A 207 -22.46 14.61 -8.27
N ASN A 208 -23.20 13.86 -9.09
CA ASN A 208 -22.79 13.48 -10.45
C ASN A 208 -22.65 14.69 -11.38
N ALA A 209 -23.55 15.66 -11.31
CA ALA A 209 -23.41 16.92 -12.05
C ALA A 209 -22.11 17.66 -11.68
N SER A 210 -21.77 17.69 -10.38
CA SER A 210 -20.51 18.26 -9.90
C SER A 210 -19.29 17.48 -10.39
N ASN A 211 -19.36 16.14 -10.42
CA ASN A 211 -18.28 15.29 -10.96
C ASN A 211 -18.11 15.46 -12.47
N ALA A 212 -19.18 15.65 -13.22
CA ALA A 212 -19.10 15.94 -14.65
C ALA A 212 -18.36 17.26 -14.91
N ALA A 213 -18.60 18.30 -14.10
CA ALA A 213 -17.84 19.54 -14.18
C ALA A 213 -16.34 19.34 -13.85
N ARG A 214 -16.03 18.56 -12.80
CA ARG A 214 -14.63 18.23 -12.43
C ARG A 214 -13.93 17.44 -13.51
N ARG A 215 -14.63 16.52 -14.18
CA ARG A 215 -14.10 15.78 -15.32
C ARG A 215 -13.65 16.73 -16.44
N LEU A 216 -14.44 17.77 -16.72
CA LEU A 216 -14.07 18.79 -17.71
C LEU A 216 -12.81 19.54 -17.27
N ASP A 217 -12.72 19.93 -15.99
CA ASP A 217 -11.51 20.58 -15.45
C ASP A 217 -10.27 19.68 -15.61
N VAL A 218 -10.40 18.38 -15.30
CA VAL A 218 -9.32 17.38 -15.49
C VAL A 218 -8.91 17.26 -16.95
N GLN A 219 -9.88 17.21 -17.87
CA GLN A 219 -9.59 17.14 -19.31
C GLN A 219 -8.88 18.41 -19.82
N GLN A 220 -9.30 19.59 -19.36
CA GLN A 220 -8.67 20.86 -19.70
C GLN A 220 -7.22 20.96 -19.18
N ARG A 221 -6.86 20.21 -18.14
CA ARG A 221 -5.51 20.11 -17.59
C ARG A 221 -4.63 19.04 -18.26
N GLY A 222 -5.12 18.38 -19.30
CA GLY A 222 -4.37 17.33 -20.02
C GLY A 222 -4.60 15.92 -19.45
N GLY A 223 -5.56 15.76 -18.54
CA GLY A 223 -5.95 14.45 -18.01
C GLY A 223 -4.96 13.91 -16.98
N ARG A 224 -4.30 12.79 -17.33
CA ARG A 224 -3.43 12.05 -16.41
C ARG A 224 -2.01 12.62 -16.43
N HIS A 225 -1.49 12.91 -15.25
CA HIS A 225 -0.10 13.29 -15.01
C HIS A 225 0.70 12.14 -14.40
N HIS A 226 2.02 12.20 -14.52
CA HIS A 226 2.97 11.21 -14.02
C HIS A 226 4.10 11.95 -13.28
N THR A 227 4.30 11.63 -12.00
CA THR A 227 5.37 12.22 -11.18
C THR A 227 5.90 11.17 -10.22
N GLY A 228 7.19 10.82 -10.33
CA GLY A 228 7.74 9.68 -9.63
C GLY A 228 6.98 8.40 -9.99
N GLY A 229 6.76 7.51 -9.04
CA GLY A 229 5.89 6.34 -9.25
C GLY A 229 4.38 6.64 -9.31
N ARG A 230 3.92 7.90 -9.33
CA ARG A 230 2.49 8.24 -9.15
C ARG A 230 1.83 8.70 -10.44
N TYR A 231 0.68 8.10 -10.74
CA TYR A 231 -0.32 8.70 -11.61
C TYR A 231 -1.34 9.52 -10.81
N TRP A 232 -1.65 10.71 -11.30
CA TRP A 232 -2.62 11.62 -10.68
C TRP A 232 -3.33 12.48 -11.75
N TYR A 233 -4.42 13.14 -11.38
CA TYR A 233 -5.23 13.97 -12.28
C TYR A 233 -5.37 15.39 -11.70
N GLY A 234 -5.07 16.40 -12.51
CA GLY A 234 -5.07 17.79 -12.07
C GLY A 234 -6.42 18.47 -12.28
N GLY A 235 -6.89 19.22 -11.29
CA GLY A 235 -8.13 19.98 -11.34
C GLY A 235 -7.93 21.50 -11.44
N ARG A 236 -8.78 22.21 -10.70
CA ARG A 236 -8.74 23.68 -10.64
C ARG A 236 -7.47 24.17 -9.95
N PRO A 237 -6.97 25.37 -10.30
CA PRO A 237 -5.92 26.00 -9.51
C PRO A 237 -6.45 26.38 -8.13
N LEU A 238 -5.59 26.32 -7.13
CA LEU A 238 -5.82 26.79 -5.78
C LEU A 238 -5.19 28.20 -5.61
N ASP A 239 -5.67 28.95 -4.62
CA ASP A 239 -5.24 30.34 -4.38
C ASP A 239 -3.74 30.47 -4.07
N ASP A 240 -3.12 29.39 -3.59
CA ASP A 240 -1.69 29.32 -3.26
C ASP A 240 -0.80 28.87 -4.43
N GLY A 241 -1.35 28.79 -5.64
CA GLY A 241 -0.63 28.40 -6.85
C GLY A 241 -0.50 26.89 -7.05
N ARG A 242 -0.96 26.06 -6.10
CA ARG A 242 -1.09 24.61 -6.31
C ARG A 242 -2.28 24.31 -7.22
N VAL A 243 -2.43 23.04 -7.59
CA VAL A 243 -3.62 22.54 -8.27
C VAL A 243 -4.31 21.50 -7.40
N GLU A 244 -5.62 21.36 -7.57
CA GLU A 244 -6.32 20.21 -7.06
C GLU A 244 -5.75 18.93 -7.66
N GLU A 245 -5.55 17.91 -6.83
CA GLU A 245 -5.08 16.61 -7.27
C GLU A 245 -6.13 15.54 -6.95
N PHE A 246 -6.31 14.61 -7.88
CA PHE A 246 -7.20 13.46 -7.75
C PHE A 246 -6.49 12.15 -8.12
N SER A 247 -7.02 11.04 -7.60
CA SER A 247 -6.61 9.69 -7.97
C SER A 247 -7.40 9.10 -9.15
N HIS A 248 -8.37 9.85 -9.70
CA HIS A 248 -9.19 9.43 -10.84
C HIS A 248 -9.69 10.62 -11.66
N ASP A 249 -10.25 10.33 -12.84
CA ASP A 249 -10.67 11.32 -13.85
C ASP A 249 -12.19 11.60 -13.86
N PHE A 250 -12.90 11.13 -12.84
CA PHE A 250 -14.37 11.22 -12.71
C PHE A 250 -15.15 10.62 -13.89
N ALA A 251 -14.60 9.63 -14.61
CA ALA A 251 -15.29 8.99 -15.75
C ALA A 251 -16.60 8.31 -15.38
N PHE A 252 -16.64 7.68 -14.21
CA PHE A 252 -17.77 6.88 -13.78
C PHE A 252 -18.66 7.66 -12.80
N PRO A 253 -19.98 7.74 -13.07
CA PRO A 253 -20.92 8.35 -12.14
C PRO A 253 -21.18 7.44 -10.94
N VAL A 254 -21.55 8.05 -9.81
CA VAL A 254 -22.14 7.32 -8.68
C VAL A 254 -23.47 6.74 -9.12
N ARG A 255 -23.74 5.49 -8.74
CA ARG A 255 -25.02 4.82 -9.02
C ARG A 255 -25.74 4.46 -7.75
N ASP A 256 -27.06 4.38 -7.86
CA ASP A 256 -27.92 3.84 -6.83
C ASP A 256 -27.87 2.31 -6.88
N LEU A 257 -27.19 1.69 -5.90
CA LEU A 257 -27.10 0.24 -5.73
C LEU A 257 -28.15 -0.27 -4.74
N SER A 258 -29.09 0.57 -4.27
CA SER A 258 -30.08 0.19 -3.25
C SER A 258 -30.88 -1.07 -3.59
N GLY A 259 -31.05 -1.36 -4.87
CA GLY A 259 -31.73 -2.55 -5.39
C GLY A 259 -30.86 -3.78 -5.66
N THR A 260 -29.54 -3.73 -5.47
CA THR A 260 -28.62 -4.82 -5.88
C THR A 260 -28.29 -5.84 -4.79
N SER A 261 -28.49 -5.50 -3.52
CA SER A 261 -28.13 -6.33 -2.37
C SER A 261 -29.16 -6.24 -1.24
N PRO A 262 -29.25 -7.24 -0.35
CA PRO A 262 -30.04 -7.16 0.88
C PRO A 262 -29.57 -6.00 1.77
N ARG A 263 -30.52 -5.23 2.35
CA ARG A 263 -30.21 -4.02 3.12
C ARG A 263 -31.00 -3.91 4.41
N SER A 264 -30.36 -3.28 5.40
CA SER A 264 -31.06 -2.74 6.57
C SER A 264 -31.90 -1.52 6.17
N LEU A 265 -32.89 -1.16 6.99
CA LEU A 265 -33.67 0.07 6.79
C LEU A 265 -32.78 1.33 6.78
N SER A 266 -31.71 1.33 7.58
CA SER A 266 -30.73 2.42 7.61
C SER A 266 -29.86 2.50 6.35
N ASP A 267 -29.61 1.39 5.67
CA ASP A 267 -28.79 1.37 4.45
C ASP A 267 -29.59 1.64 3.17
N ALA A 268 -30.93 1.54 3.24
CA ALA A 268 -31.82 1.70 2.09
C ALA A 268 -31.80 3.12 1.48
N VAL A 269 -31.39 4.13 2.27
CA VAL A 269 -31.32 5.53 1.83
C VAL A 269 -29.99 5.88 1.18
N PHE A 270 -29.00 4.98 1.21
CA PHE A 270 -27.65 5.22 0.70
C PHE A 270 -27.43 4.52 -0.64
N ASN A 271 -26.58 5.14 -1.46
CA ASN A 271 -26.23 4.62 -2.79
C ASN A 271 -25.56 3.23 -2.74
N CYS A 272 -24.90 2.86 -1.63
CA CYS A 272 -24.32 1.53 -1.42
C CYS A 272 -24.27 1.13 0.07
N CYS A 273 -24.05 -0.16 0.32
CA CYS A 273 -23.86 -0.77 1.65
C CYS A 273 -22.63 -1.69 1.64
N LEU A 274 -22.29 -2.25 2.82
CA LEU A 274 -21.12 -3.14 2.92
C LEU A 274 -21.29 -4.40 2.08
N GLN A 275 -22.52 -4.92 1.94
CA GLN A 275 -22.76 -6.12 1.14
C GLN A 275 -22.39 -5.92 -0.33
N ASP A 276 -22.72 -4.77 -0.94
CA ASP A 276 -22.32 -4.50 -2.33
C ASP A 276 -20.79 -4.52 -2.48
N LEU A 277 -20.11 -3.99 -1.47
CA LEU A 277 -18.66 -3.91 -1.43
C LEU A 277 -18.04 -5.31 -1.31
N ASP A 278 -18.58 -6.10 -0.39
CA ASP A 278 -18.17 -7.49 -0.17
C ASP A 278 -18.44 -8.36 -1.42
N ASP A 279 -19.53 -8.12 -2.15
CA ASP A 279 -19.87 -8.85 -3.39
C ASP A 279 -18.84 -8.59 -4.50
N VAL A 280 -18.46 -7.32 -4.73
CA VAL A 280 -17.40 -6.96 -5.68
C VAL A 280 -16.10 -7.66 -5.29
N TYR A 281 -15.75 -7.61 -4.01
CA TYR A 281 -14.50 -8.15 -3.53
C TYR A 281 -14.43 -9.68 -3.55
N ALA A 282 -15.52 -10.37 -3.19
CA ALA A 282 -15.62 -11.81 -3.27
C ALA A 282 -15.46 -12.29 -4.72
N SER A 283 -16.03 -11.55 -5.69
CA SER A 283 -15.89 -11.89 -7.11
C SER A 283 -14.46 -11.78 -7.63
N LEU A 284 -13.64 -10.91 -7.03
CA LEU A 284 -12.25 -10.66 -7.41
C LEU A 284 -11.23 -11.42 -6.55
N GLY A 285 -11.67 -12.10 -5.48
CA GLY A 285 -10.80 -12.84 -4.58
C GLY A 285 -9.86 -11.95 -3.75
N VAL A 286 -10.29 -10.74 -3.38
CA VAL A 286 -9.45 -9.79 -2.63
C VAL A 286 -9.28 -10.27 -1.16
N PRO A 287 -8.04 -10.44 -0.66
CA PRO A 287 -7.81 -10.91 0.71
C PRO A 287 -7.84 -9.74 1.70
N TRP A 288 -8.97 -9.50 2.36
CA TRP A 288 -9.09 -8.44 3.38
C TRP A 288 -8.46 -8.81 4.72
N GLN A 289 -7.90 -7.80 5.38
CA GLN A 289 -7.53 -7.84 6.78
C GLN A 289 -8.75 -7.44 7.62
N THR A 290 -9.70 -8.37 7.74
CA THR A 290 -11.03 -8.11 8.32
C THR A 290 -11.00 -7.54 9.74
N GLU A 291 -9.93 -7.78 10.52
CA GLU A 291 -9.79 -7.23 11.87
C GLU A 291 -9.54 -5.71 11.90
N LYS A 292 -9.23 -5.10 10.76
CA LYS A 292 -9.04 -3.65 10.61
C LYS A 292 -10.22 -2.95 9.95
N ASP A 293 -11.21 -3.70 9.48
CA ASP A 293 -12.33 -3.14 8.73
C ASP A 293 -13.15 -2.20 9.62
N GLN A 294 -13.56 -1.08 9.04
CA GLN A 294 -14.50 -0.16 9.66
C GLN A 294 -15.77 -0.14 8.83
N ALA A 295 -16.91 -0.32 9.50
CA ALA A 295 -18.21 -0.16 8.88
C ALA A 295 -18.46 1.31 8.50
N PHE A 296 -19.47 1.55 7.67
CA PHE A 296 -19.85 2.90 7.30
C PHE A 296 -20.22 3.73 8.54
N ALA A 297 -19.51 4.84 8.72
CA ALA A 297 -19.77 5.81 9.79
C ALA A 297 -19.47 7.24 9.30
N SER A 298 -20.04 8.24 9.97
CA SER A 298 -19.67 9.65 9.75
C SER A 298 -18.36 10.02 10.45
N VAL A 299 -17.95 9.24 11.46
CA VAL A 299 -16.66 9.35 12.14
C VAL A 299 -15.89 8.05 11.95
N PHE A 300 -14.70 8.13 11.37
CA PHE A 300 -13.86 6.95 11.07
C PHE A 300 -12.38 7.31 11.10
N THR A 301 -11.52 6.29 11.23
CA THR A 301 -10.06 6.46 11.16
C THR A 301 -9.54 5.96 9.82
N PHE A 302 -8.84 6.81 9.08
CA PHE A 302 -8.19 6.42 7.82
C PHE A 302 -6.77 6.96 7.80
N THR A 303 -5.81 6.07 7.53
CA THR A 303 -4.35 6.35 7.56
C THR A 303 -3.86 7.00 8.87
N GLY A 304 -4.58 6.74 9.97
CA GLY A 304 -4.41 7.28 11.33
C GLY A 304 -4.67 8.79 11.46
N PHE A 305 -5.63 9.27 10.68
CA PHE A 305 -6.38 10.47 10.98
C PHE A 305 -7.81 10.07 11.32
N VAL A 306 -8.37 10.73 12.34
CA VAL A 306 -9.80 10.66 12.67
C VAL A 306 -10.51 11.72 11.83
N TRP A 307 -11.39 11.28 10.96
CA TRP A 307 -12.20 12.12 10.08
C TRP A 307 -13.62 12.18 10.65
N ASN A 308 -14.18 13.38 10.74
CA ASN A 308 -15.57 13.60 11.09
C ASN A 308 -16.27 14.35 9.95
N LEU A 309 -17.13 13.65 9.22
CA LEU A 309 -17.84 14.21 8.05
C LEU A 309 -18.95 15.18 8.45
N ASP A 310 -19.58 14.97 9.61
CA ASP A 310 -20.67 15.81 10.10
C ASP A 310 -20.12 17.18 10.56
N GLU A 311 -19.02 17.17 11.30
CA GLU A 311 -18.35 18.39 11.78
C GLU A 311 -17.37 18.99 10.78
N ARG A 312 -17.05 18.25 9.71
CA ARG A 312 -16.02 18.60 8.71
C ARG A 312 -14.65 18.86 9.33
N THR A 313 -14.25 18.00 10.27
CA THR A 313 -12.96 18.09 10.96
C THR A 313 -12.08 16.87 10.66
N VAL A 314 -10.77 17.07 10.79
CA VAL A 314 -9.77 16.01 10.75
C VAL A 314 -8.76 16.25 11.85
N ALA A 315 -8.42 15.19 12.58
CA ALA A 315 -7.43 15.22 13.66
C ALA A 315 -6.51 14.00 13.56
N LEU A 316 -5.32 14.10 14.14
CA LEU A 316 -4.51 12.90 14.39
C LEU A 316 -5.25 12.00 15.38
N ASP A 317 -5.14 10.69 15.19
CA ASP A 317 -5.58 9.75 16.22
C ASP A 317 -4.78 9.98 17.52
N GLU A 318 -5.40 9.70 18.67
CA GLU A 318 -4.82 10.03 19.98
C GLU A 318 -3.47 9.33 20.21
N GLU A 319 -3.34 8.08 19.77
CA GLU A 319 -2.11 7.30 19.91
C GLU A 319 -0.97 7.96 19.10
N LYS A 320 -1.23 8.35 17.86
CA LYS A 320 -0.27 9.08 17.02
C LYS A 320 0.01 10.48 17.56
N ARG A 321 -1.00 11.20 18.05
CA ARG A 321 -0.83 12.53 18.66
C ARG A 321 0.16 12.45 19.82
N VAL A 322 -0.10 11.55 20.77
CA VAL A 322 0.78 11.31 21.92
C VAL A 322 2.18 10.96 21.45
N LYS A 323 2.31 9.99 20.53
CA LYS A 323 3.60 9.58 19.95
C LYS A 323 4.38 10.76 19.36
N TYR A 324 3.73 11.63 18.58
CA TYR A 324 4.42 12.77 17.97
C TYR A 324 4.77 13.85 19.00
N CYS A 325 3.89 14.12 19.97
CA CYS A 325 4.21 15.02 21.08
C CYS A 325 5.46 14.56 21.85
N TRP A 326 5.56 13.26 22.15
CA TRP A 326 6.75 12.69 22.80
C TRP A 326 8.02 12.87 21.95
N ASN A 327 7.95 12.65 20.64
CA ASN A 327 9.11 12.79 19.74
C ASN A 327 9.60 14.25 19.62
N VAL A 328 8.70 15.24 19.79
CA VAL A 328 9.07 16.65 19.81
C VAL A 328 9.80 17.02 21.12
N VAL A 329 9.44 16.38 22.23
CA VAL A 329 10.00 16.66 23.56
C VAL A 329 11.33 15.94 23.81
N ASP A 330 11.54 14.72 23.28
CA ASP A 330 12.84 14.03 23.36
C ASP A 330 13.24 13.33 22.04
N PRO A 331 13.96 14.03 21.15
CA PRO A 331 14.36 13.48 19.85
C PRO A 331 15.34 12.29 19.92
N ARG A 332 16.05 12.11 21.04
CA ARG A 332 17.20 11.18 21.15
C ARG A 332 16.80 9.72 21.32
N MET A 333 15.57 9.45 21.79
CA MET A 333 15.03 8.09 21.92
C MET A 333 14.44 7.54 20.61
N CYS A 334 14.25 8.39 19.59
CA CYS A 334 13.64 7.99 18.31
C CYS A 334 14.62 7.25 17.36
N ALA A 335 15.94 7.35 17.60
CA ALA A 335 16.97 6.77 16.73
C ALA A 335 17.05 5.23 16.78
N CYS A 336 16.44 4.58 17.78
CA CYS A 336 16.46 3.12 17.89
C CYS A 336 15.43 2.40 16.98
N GLY A 337 14.64 3.12 16.19
CA GLY A 337 13.58 2.53 15.34
C GLY A 337 13.48 3.09 13.91
N SER A 338 14.41 3.95 13.49
CA SER A 338 14.30 4.74 12.24
C SER A 338 15.19 4.26 11.10
N GLY A 339 15.38 2.95 10.93
CA GLY A 339 16.10 2.39 9.77
C GLY A 339 15.35 2.47 8.43
N ALA A 340 14.14 3.02 8.40
CA ALA A 340 13.28 3.05 7.21
C ALA A 340 12.77 4.45 6.82
N ARG A 341 13.24 5.52 7.50
CA ARG A 341 12.70 6.88 7.30
C ARG A 341 13.42 7.73 6.24
N GLU A 342 14.58 7.32 5.73
CA GLU A 342 15.30 8.12 4.73
C GLU A 342 14.81 7.96 3.28
N ASN A 343 14.11 6.87 2.92
CA ASN A 343 13.72 6.66 1.51
C ASN A 343 12.33 7.20 1.11
N ALA A 344 11.55 7.78 2.03
CA ALA A 344 10.21 8.30 1.74
C ALA A 344 10.15 9.84 1.65
N LEU A 345 11.22 10.54 2.02
CA LEU A 345 11.31 12.00 1.99
C LEU A 345 12.20 12.53 0.85
N GLU A 346 12.88 11.66 0.10
CA GLU A 346 13.66 12.03 -1.10
C GLU A 346 12.99 11.64 -2.44
N MET A 347 11.70 11.29 -2.42
CA MET A 347 10.88 11.13 -3.64
C MET A 347 9.80 12.21 -3.74
N GLY A 348 10.12 13.43 -3.28
CA GLY A 348 9.31 14.63 -3.46
C GLY A 348 9.62 15.35 -4.77
#